data_AF-B5VFF2-F1
#
_entry.id   AF-B5VFF2-F1
#
_cell.length_a   1.000
_cell.length_b   1.000
_cell.length_c   1.000
_cell.angle_alpha   90.00
_cell.angle_beta   90.00
_cell.angle_gamma   90.00
#
_symmetry.space_group_name_H-M   'P 1'
#
loop_
_entity.id
_entity.type
_entity.pdbx_description
1 polymer ?
#
loop_
_entity_poly.entity_id
_entity_poly.type
_entity_poly.pdbx_seq_one_letter_code
_entity_poly.pdbx_strand_id
1 'polypeptide(L)'
;NILRRTTQRVFDETEQEYSPSNEISISFDVNNIDMHLIYGVEWLIEGKLYVDAVHSIIALSRRFLLNGRVKALEQFMERNNIGEICKNYELEKIADNISKDENEDQFLEEITQYEHLIKGIREYEEWQKSVSLLNPESNIPTLIEKLQGFSKDTFELIKTFLVDLTSSNFADSADYEILYEIRALYTPFLLMELHKKLVEAAKLLKIPKFISEALAFTSLVANENDKIYLLFQSSGKLKEYLDLVARTATLSN
;
A
#
# COMPACT_ATOMS: atom_id res chain seq x y z
N ASN A 1 16.90 28.31 -1.86
CA ASN A 1 17.64 27.05 -1.73
C ASN A 1 17.64 26.36 -3.10
N ILE A 2 18.80 25.97 -3.64
CA ILE A 2 18.91 25.34 -4.98
C ILE A 2 18.24 23.96 -4.98
N LEU A 3 18.43 23.18 -3.91
CA LEU A 3 17.88 21.81 -3.81
C LEU A 3 16.36 21.81 -3.92
N ARG A 4 15.66 22.66 -3.16
CA ARG A 4 14.19 22.80 -3.25
C ARG A 4 13.71 23.11 -4.67
N ARG A 5 14.39 24.02 -5.37
CA ARG A 5 14.03 24.38 -6.76
C ARG A 5 14.27 23.23 -7.73
N THR A 6 15.36 22.49 -7.54
CA THR A 6 15.68 21.33 -8.37
C THR A 6 14.66 20.22 -8.13
N THR A 7 14.31 19.90 -6.88
CA THR A 7 13.28 18.91 -6.57
C THR A 7 11.93 19.29 -7.18
N GLN A 8 11.46 20.53 -6.97
CA GLN A 8 10.21 21.00 -7.58
C GLN A 8 10.22 20.84 -9.10
N ARG A 9 11.31 21.23 -9.75
CA ARG A 9 11.46 21.09 -11.20
C ARG A 9 11.34 19.64 -11.67
N VAL A 10 11.90 18.68 -10.94
CA VAL A 10 11.75 17.25 -11.25
C VAL A 10 10.28 16.81 -11.11
N PHE A 11 9.57 17.28 -10.10
CA PHE A 11 8.14 17.01 -9.93
C PHE A 11 7.30 17.56 -11.09
N ASP A 12 7.61 18.77 -11.57
CA ASP A 12 6.93 19.43 -12.69
C ASP A 12 7.25 18.71 -14.02
N GLU A 13 8.51 18.37 -14.27
CA GLU A 13 8.96 17.71 -15.50
C GLU A 13 8.34 16.31 -15.68
N THR A 14 8.05 15.63 -14.57
CA THR A 14 7.51 14.26 -14.58
C THR A 14 5.99 14.20 -14.44
N GLU A 15 5.30 15.31 -14.20
CA GLU A 15 3.87 15.36 -13.87
C GLU A 15 2.97 14.63 -14.88
N GLN A 16 3.27 14.79 -16.18
CA GLN A 16 2.47 14.21 -17.26
C GLN A 16 2.48 12.67 -17.26
N GLU A 17 3.54 12.05 -16.73
CA GLU A 17 3.75 10.60 -16.69
C GLU A 17 2.98 9.91 -15.53
N TYR A 18 2.36 10.71 -14.64
CA TYR A 18 1.61 10.26 -13.47
C TYR A 18 0.15 10.71 -13.50
N SER A 19 -0.39 10.97 -14.69
CA SER A 19 -1.83 11.22 -14.86
C SER A 19 -2.61 9.91 -14.68
N PRO A 20 -3.48 9.79 -13.66
CA PRO A 20 -4.23 8.57 -13.40
C PRO A 20 -5.08 8.21 -14.62
N SER A 21 -4.88 7.00 -15.17
CA SER A 21 -5.77 6.47 -16.21
C SER A 21 -7.04 5.91 -15.57
N ASN A 22 -8.15 5.84 -16.32
CA ASN A 22 -9.44 5.36 -15.80
C ASN A 22 -9.41 3.91 -15.24
N GLU A 23 -8.40 3.13 -15.59
CA GLU A 23 -8.20 1.78 -15.08
C GLU A 23 -6.78 1.63 -14.53
N ILE A 24 -6.62 1.82 -13.23
CA ILE A 24 -5.32 1.77 -12.56
C ILE A 24 -5.05 0.33 -12.13
N SER A 25 -4.01 -0.26 -12.71
CA SER A 25 -3.49 -1.56 -12.29
C SER A 25 -2.21 -1.37 -11.47
N ILE A 26 -2.06 -2.16 -10.41
CA ILE A 26 -0.83 -2.16 -9.63
C ILE A 26 0.30 -2.78 -10.47
N SER A 27 1.35 -2.00 -10.69
CA SER A 27 2.53 -2.35 -11.48
C SER A 27 3.72 -2.60 -10.56
N PHE A 28 4.48 -3.64 -10.91
CA PHE A 28 5.73 -4.02 -10.26
C PHE A 28 6.97 -3.60 -11.06
N ASP A 29 6.77 -2.86 -12.16
CA ASP A 29 7.85 -2.32 -12.96
C ASP A 29 8.33 -0.97 -12.40
N VAL A 30 9.62 -0.69 -12.57
CA VAL A 30 10.22 0.61 -12.24
C VAL A 30 10.91 1.14 -13.49
N ASN A 31 10.56 2.36 -13.89
CA ASN A 31 11.15 3.01 -15.06
C ASN A 31 12.15 4.11 -14.66
N ASN A 32 12.85 4.67 -15.66
CA ASN A 32 13.84 5.72 -15.42
C ASN A 32 13.22 7.03 -14.92
N ILE A 33 11.94 7.28 -15.21
CA ILE A 33 11.21 8.46 -14.76
C ILE A 33 10.93 8.36 -13.24
N ASP A 34 10.52 7.17 -12.79
CA ASP A 34 10.35 6.84 -11.37
C ASP A 34 11.66 7.07 -10.60
N MET A 35 12.77 6.58 -11.15
CA MET A 35 14.11 6.81 -10.56
C MET A 35 14.51 8.28 -10.56
N HIS A 36 14.19 9.04 -11.61
CA HIS A 36 14.49 10.46 -11.66
C HIS A 36 13.77 11.23 -10.55
N LEU A 37 12.50 10.91 -10.31
CA LEU A 37 11.71 11.51 -9.25
C LEU A 37 12.23 11.12 -7.86
N ILE A 38 12.63 9.86 -7.66
CA ILE A 38 13.30 9.37 -6.45
C ILE A 38 14.55 10.20 -6.15
N TYR A 39 15.44 10.38 -7.13
CA TYR A 39 16.67 11.16 -6.94
C TYR A 39 16.38 12.62 -6.55
N GLY A 40 15.30 13.20 -7.07
CA GLY A 40 14.86 14.55 -6.69
C GLY A 40 14.59 14.70 -5.19
N VAL A 41 14.01 13.67 -4.57
CA VAL A 41 13.75 13.64 -3.11
C VAL A 41 15.01 13.27 -2.32
N GLU A 42 15.81 12.32 -2.82
CA GLU A 42 17.10 11.93 -2.21
C GLU A 42 18.03 13.14 -2.04
N TRP A 43 18.04 14.10 -2.97
CA TRP A 43 18.83 15.34 -2.83
C TRP A 43 18.43 16.21 -1.63
N LEU A 44 17.15 16.23 -1.23
CA LEU A 44 16.73 16.96 -0.03
C LEU A 44 17.21 16.26 1.24
N ILE A 45 17.17 14.92 1.23
CA ILE A 45 17.65 14.08 2.33
C ILE A 45 19.16 14.26 2.52
N GLU A 46 19.93 14.19 1.43
CA GLU A 46 21.38 14.45 1.44
C GLU A 46 21.71 15.88 1.89
N GLY A 47 20.87 16.84 1.49
CA GLY A 47 20.95 18.24 1.91
C GLY A 47 20.56 18.49 3.37
N LYS A 48 20.10 17.46 4.11
CA LYS A 48 19.59 17.55 5.49
C LYS A 48 18.46 18.55 5.66
N LEU A 49 17.61 18.67 4.63
CA LEU A 49 16.40 19.50 4.65
C LEU A 49 15.22 18.59 4.97
N TYR A 50 15.10 18.13 6.22
CA TYR A 50 14.19 17.03 6.55
C TYR A 50 12.73 17.46 6.52
N VAL A 51 12.42 18.73 6.83
CA VAL A 51 11.07 19.29 6.64
C VAL A 51 10.63 19.20 5.18
N ASP A 52 11.45 19.71 4.24
CA ASP A 52 11.10 19.63 2.82
C ASP A 52 11.10 18.19 2.29
N ALA A 53 12.00 17.35 2.82
CA ALA A 53 12.09 15.95 2.44
C ALA A 53 10.81 15.19 2.81
N VAL A 54 10.28 15.32 4.02
CA VAL A 54 9.04 14.63 4.44
C VAL A 54 7.86 15.03 3.58
N HIS A 55 7.67 16.33 3.30
CA HIS A 55 6.63 16.79 2.37
C HIS A 55 6.79 16.18 0.98
N SER A 56 8.03 16.11 0.48
CA SER A 56 8.33 15.54 -0.83
C SER A 56 8.16 14.02 -0.86
N ILE A 57 8.42 13.31 0.26
CA ILE A 57 8.17 11.87 0.41
C ILE A 57 6.68 11.58 0.32
N ILE A 58 5.83 12.41 0.94
CA ILE A 58 4.37 12.24 0.87
C ILE A 58 3.88 12.49 -0.55
N ALA A 59 4.30 13.58 -1.17
CA ALA A 59 3.94 13.87 -2.56
C ALA A 59 4.40 12.75 -3.51
N LEU A 60 5.62 12.23 -3.33
CA LEU A 60 6.17 11.09 -4.07
C LEU A 60 5.33 9.83 -3.86
N SER A 61 5.05 9.48 -2.61
CA SER A 61 4.34 8.26 -2.23
C SER A 61 2.92 8.28 -2.78
N ARG A 62 2.18 9.38 -2.58
CA ARG A 62 0.83 9.55 -3.14
C ARG A 62 0.84 9.45 -4.66
N ARG A 63 1.80 10.10 -5.34
CA ARG A 63 1.93 10.04 -6.81
C ARG A 63 2.17 8.62 -7.31
N PHE A 64 3.06 7.86 -6.67
CA PHE A 64 3.30 6.46 -7.02
C PHE A 64 2.09 5.57 -6.74
N LEU A 65 1.50 5.71 -5.56
CA LEU A 65 0.38 4.87 -5.12
C LEU A 65 -0.88 5.11 -5.95
N LEU A 66 -1.24 6.37 -6.22
CA LEU A 66 -2.36 6.69 -7.11
C LEU A 66 -2.18 6.11 -8.50
N ASN A 67 -0.95 5.93 -8.98
CA ASN A 67 -0.67 5.33 -10.29
C ASN A 67 -0.35 3.82 -10.22
N GLY A 68 -0.53 3.18 -9.06
CA GLY A 68 -0.28 1.76 -8.89
C GLY A 68 1.21 1.36 -8.88
N ARG A 69 2.16 2.29 -8.82
CA ARG A 69 3.61 2.04 -8.94
C ARG A 69 4.26 1.66 -7.60
N VAL A 70 3.83 0.54 -7.03
CA VAL A 70 4.27 0.11 -5.69
C VAL A 70 5.75 -0.21 -5.63
N LYS A 71 6.33 -0.78 -6.70
CA LYS A 71 7.74 -1.18 -6.70
C LYS A 71 8.68 0.02 -6.73
N ALA A 72 8.28 1.12 -7.35
CA ALA A 72 9.02 2.37 -7.32
C ALA A 72 9.07 2.93 -5.89
N LEU A 73 7.93 2.91 -5.18
CA LEU A 73 7.87 3.33 -3.78
C LEU A 73 8.69 2.39 -2.87
N GLU A 74 8.62 1.08 -3.10
CA GLU A 74 9.46 0.12 -2.36
C GLU A 74 10.94 0.42 -2.54
N GLN A 75 11.40 0.64 -3.78
CA GLN A 75 12.79 0.99 -4.05
C GLN A 75 13.20 2.27 -3.34
N PHE A 76 12.35 3.29 -3.32
CA PHE A 76 12.61 4.52 -2.57
C PHE A 76 12.81 4.23 -1.07
N MET A 77 11.89 3.49 -0.45
CA MET A 77 11.93 3.18 0.98
C MET A 77 13.09 2.24 1.36
N GLU A 78 13.53 1.34 0.48
CA GLU A 78 14.69 0.49 0.74
C GLU A 78 16.02 1.24 0.70
N ARG A 79 16.12 2.23 -0.19
CA ARG A 79 17.34 3.03 -0.37
C ARG A 79 17.53 4.06 0.73
N ASN A 80 16.46 4.46 1.39
CA ASN A 80 16.43 5.58 2.32
C ASN A 80 16.01 5.09 3.72
N ASN A 81 16.74 5.49 4.76
CA ASN A 81 16.37 5.15 6.14
C ASN A 81 15.21 6.05 6.60
N ILE A 82 13.98 5.67 6.25
CA ILE A 82 12.76 6.44 6.55
C ILE A 82 12.64 6.72 8.05
N GLY A 83 12.95 5.74 8.90
CA GLY A 83 12.93 5.92 10.35
C GLY A 83 13.94 6.95 10.88
N GLU A 84 15.08 7.15 10.22
CA GLU A 84 16.02 8.22 10.54
C GLU A 84 15.55 9.58 10.01
N ILE A 85 14.96 9.61 8.81
CA ILE A 85 14.39 10.81 8.21
C ILE A 85 13.28 11.38 9.10
N CYS A 86 12.33 10.54 9.55
CA CYS A 86 11.23 10.94 10.43
C CYS A 86 11.75 11.50 11.76
N LYS A 87 12.77 10.87 12.36
CA LYS A 87 13.38 11.37 13.61
C LYS A 87 14.06 12.72 13.42
N ASN A 88 14.82 12.88 12.33
CA ASN A 88 15.50 14.13 12.05
C ASN A 88 14.52 15.26 11.72
N TYR A 89 13.40 14.93 11.06
CA TYR A 89 12.28 15.84 10.85
C TYR A 89 11.71 16.36 12.17
N GLU A 90 11.42 15.47 13.13
CA GLU A 90 10.94 15.88 14.46
C GLU A 90 11.94 16.80 15.18
N LEU A 91 13.25 16.50 15.08
CA LEU A 91 14.30 17.32 15.67
C LEU A 91 14.43 18.70 15.03
N GLU A 92 14.39 18.78 13.69
CA GLU A 92 14.44 20.04 12.94
C GLU A 92 13.23 20.93 13.28
N LYS A 93 12.04 20.34 13.40
CA LYS A 93 10.81 21.03 13.82
C LYS A 93 10.94 21.67 15.21
N ILE A 94 11.51 20.94 16.17
CA ILE A 94 11.77 21.45 17.52
C ILE A 94 12.76 22.62 17.48
N ALA A 95 13.82 22.50 16.68
CA ALA A 95 14.85 23.53 16.58
C ALA A 95 14.32 24.84 15.98
N ASP A 96 13.46 24.74 14.95
CA ASP A 96 12.95 25.90 14.21
C ASP A 96 11.69 26.53 14.82
N ASN A 97 11.20 26.02 15.96
CA ASN A 97 9.94 26.44 16.60
C ASN A 97 8.75 26.43 15.64
N ILE A 98 8.77 25.54 14.64
CA ILE A 98 7.63 25.32 13.77
C ILE A 98 6.53 24.75 14.67
N SER A 99 5.40 25.46 14.75
CA SER A 99 4.28 25.09 15.62
C SER A 99 3.90 23.63 15.41
N LYS A 100 3.50 22.94 16.49
CA LYS A 100 2.84 21.62 16.37
C LYS A 100 1.47 21.82 15.72
N ASP A 101 1.45 21.94 14.40
CA ASP A 101 0.20 21.91 13.64
C ASP A 101 -0.32 20.46 13.63
N GLU A 102 -1.62 20.26 13.89
CA GLU A 102 -2.25 18.93 14.01
C GLU A 102 -2.18 18.13 12.69
N ASN A 103 -1.99 18.81 11.56
CA ASN A 103 -1.84 18.18 10.24
C ASN A 103 -0.48 17.49 10.04
N GLU A 104 0.55 17.84 10.81
CA GLU A 104 1.91 17.33 10.58
C GLU A 104 2.19 16.00 11.30
N ASP A 105 1.44 15.67 12.36
CA ASP A 105 1.47 14.34 12.96
C ASP A 105 0.87 13.29 11.99
N GLN A 106 -0.06 13.73 11.13
CA GLN A 106 -0.67 12.87 10.09
C GLN A 106 0.34 12.47 9.01
N PHE A 107 1.34 13.30 8.72
CA PHE A 107 2.36 13.00 7.72
C PHE A 107 3.25 11.82 8.12
N LEU A 108 3.65 11.75 9.38
CA LEU A 108 4.44 10.63 9.91
C LEU A 108 3.59 9.37 10.00
N GLU A 109 2.33 9.50 10.40
CA GLU A 109 1.37 8.40 10.38
C GLU A 109 1.17 7.86 8.96
N GLU A 110 0.97 8.74 7.97
CA GLU A 110 0.79 8.38 6.57
C GLU A 110 2.01 7.63 6.01
N ILE A 111 3.22 8.14 6.25
CA ILE A 111 4.46 7.46 5.84
C ILE A 111 4.54 6.07 6.47
N THR A 112 4.19 5.94 7.75
CA THR A 112 4.20 4.65 8.46
C THR A 112 3.19 3.68 7.83
N GLN A 113 2.00 4.15 7.44
CA GLN A 113 1.00 3.32 6.75
C GLN A 113 1.51 2.87 5.36
N TYR A 114 2.26 3.71 4.65
CA TYR A 114 2.89 3.32 3.39
C TYR A 114 4.00 2.30 3.58
N GLU A 115 4.84 2.42 4.61
CA GLU A 115 5.84 1.39 4.94
C GLU A 115 5.17 0.03 5.23
N HIS A 116 4.07 0.02 5.98
CA HIS A 116 3.29 -1.19 6.22
C HIS A 116 2.70 -1.79 4.94
N LEU A 117 2.18 -0.96 4.03
CA LEU A 117 1.69 -1.42 2.73
C LEU A 117 2.80 -2.09 1.92
N ILE A 118 3.95 -1.42 1.79
CA ILE A 118 5.10 -1.95 1.04
C ILE A 118 5.60 -3.26 1.65
N LYS A 119 5.67 -3.34 2.98
CA LYS A 119 6.02 -4.59 3.68
C LYS A 119 5.05 -5.72 3.34
N GLY A 120 3.73 -5.47 3.40
CA GLY A 120 2.72 -6.47 3.04
C GLY A 120 2.80 -6.93 1.58
N ILE A 121 3.12 -6.01 0.66
CA ILE A 121 3.35 -6.33 -0.76
C ILE A 121 4.61 -7.20 -0.94
N ARG A 122 5.68 -6.93 -0.20
CA ARG A 122 6.89 -7.77 -0.24
C ARG A 122 6.61 -9.18 0.28
N GLU A 123 5.89 -9.29 1.40
CA GLU A 123 5.48 -10.59 1.96
C GLU A 123 4.62 -11.38 0.95
N TYR A 124 3.76 -10.69 0.19
CA TYR A 124 3.04 -11.28 -0.94
C TYR A 124 3.98 -11.82 -2.03
N GLU A 125 4.96 -11.03 -2.48
CA GLU A 125 5.94 -11.47 -3.49
C GLU A 125 6.77 -12.67 -3.01
N GLU A 126 7.19 -12.67 -1.73
CA GLU A 126 7.94 -13.76 -1.11
C GLU A 126 7.14 -15.05 -0.99
N TRP A 127 5.85 -14.94 -0.67
CA TRP A 127 4.94 -16.06 -0.66
C TRP A 127 4.79 -16.65 -2.07
N GLN A 128 4.62 -15.82 -3.11
CA GLN A 128 4.52 -16.30 -4.49
C GLN A 128 5.78 -17.06 -4.94
N LYS A 129 6.95 -16.50 -4.64
CA LYS A 129 8.23 -17.15 -4.90
C LYS A 129 8.31 -18.48 -4.17
N SER A 130 7.92 -18.52 -2.89
CA SER A 130 7.89 -19.75 -2.09
C SER A 130 7.01 -20.82 -2.72
N VAL A 131 5.81 -20.49 -3.20
CA VAL A 131 4.92 -21.46 -3.87
C VAL A 131 5.54 -21.98 -5.17
N SER A 132 6.11 -21.09 -6.00
CA SER A 132 6.68 -21.45 -7.31
C SER A 132 7.91 -22.35 -7.24
N LEU A 133 8.67 -22.28 -6.15
CA LEU A 133 9.93 -23.02 -5.95
C LEU A 133 9.73 -24.37 -5.24
N LEU A 134 8.52 -24.67 -4.76
CA LEU A 134 8.28 -25.84 -3.94
C LEU A 134 7.88 -27.07 -4.76
N ASN A 135 8.56 -28.19 -4.49
CA ASN A 135 8.02 -29.52 -4.75
C ASN A 135 6.89 -29.78 -3.73
N PRO A 136 5.65 -30.04 -4.16
CA PRO A 136 4.47 -30.13 -3.28
C PRO A 136 4.55 -31.17 -2.16
N GLU A 137 5.48 -32.13 -2.23
CA GLU A 137 5.52 -33.30 -1.34
C GLU A 137 6.44 -33.17 -0.12
N SER A 138 7.35 -32.18 -0.06
CA SER A 138 8.42 -32.19 0.96
C SER A 138 8.33 -31.14 2.07
N ASN A 139 7.60 -30.02 1.87
CA ASN A 139 7.62 -28.87 2.81
C ASN A 139 6.23 -28.30 3.16
N ILE A 140 5.19 -29.13 3.15
CA ILE A 140 3.78 -28.70 3.36
C ILE A 140 3.57 -27.89 4.68
N PRO A 141 4.08 -28.31 5.85
CA PRO A 141 3.84 -27.58 7.10
C PRO A 141 4.39 -26.15 7.08
N THR A 142 5.60 -25.96 6.55
CA THR A 142 6.22 -24.63 6.43
C THR A 142 5.46 -23.73 5.47
N LEU A 143 4.87 -24.29 4.41
CA LEU A 143 4.04 -23.51 3.49
C LEU A 143 2.73 -23.06 4.13
N ILE A 144 2.11 -23.93 4.95
CA ILE A 144 0.91 -23.59 5.73
C ILE A 144 1.22 -22.46 6.72
N GLU A 145 2.32 -22.57 7.46
CA GLU A 145 2.74 -21.56 8.43
C GLU A 145 2.98 -20.19 7.76
N LYS A 146 3.73 -20.18 6.64
CA LYS A 146 3.94 -18.95 5.85
C LYS A 146 2.64 -18.35 5.33
N LEU A 147 1.73 -19.18 4.82
CA LEU A 147 0.43 -18.72 4.33
C LEU A 147 -0.42 -18.13 5.47
N GLN A 148 -0.41 -18.75 6.65
CA GLN A 148 -1.15 -18.25 7.81
C GLN A 148 -0.59 -16.93 8.31
N GLY A 149 0.75 -16.78 8.36
CA GLY A 149 1.41 -15.51 8.68
C GLY A 149 1.00 -14.41 7.69
N PHE A 150 1.27 -14.65 6.39
CA PHE A 150 0.88 -13.73 5.31
C PHE A 150 -0.61 -13.35 5.36
N SER A 151 -1.50 -14.33 5.57
CA SER A 151 -2.95 -14.11 5.64
C SER A 151 -3.33 -13.21 6.82
N LYS A 152 -2.75 -13.46 7.99
CA LYS A 152 -2.98 -12.65 9.19
C LYS A 152 -2.49 -11.22 8.99
N ASP A 153 -1.26 -11.05 8.51
CA ASP A 153 -0.63 -9.74 8.37
C ASP A 153 -1.33 -8.90 7.29
N THR A 154 -1.70 -9.53 6.17
CA THR A 154 -2.51 -8.89 5.12
C THR A 154 -3.91 -8.51 5.62
N PHE A 155 -4.55 -9.38 6.41
CA PHE A 155 -5.86 -9.10 6.99
C PHE A 155 -5.82 -7.93 7.98
N GLU A 156 -4.77 -7.85 8.80
CA GLU A 156 -4.54 -6.72 9.69
C GLU A 156 -4.34 -5.43 8.88
N LEU A 157 -3.49 -5.46 7.85
CA LEU A 157 -3.27 -4.33 6.95
C LEU A 157 -4.58 -3.87 6.28
N ILE A 158 -5.41 -4.78 5.77
CA ILE A 158 -6.73 -4.45 5.17
C ILE A 158 -7.62 -3.65 6.14
N LYS A 159 -7.53 -3.94 7.44
CA LYS A 159 -8.36 -3.31 8.47
C LYS A 159 -7.82 -1.99 8.99
N THR A 160 -6.52 -1.74 8.87
CA THR A 160 -5.88 -0.56 9.48
C THR A 160 -5.40 0.44 8.44
N PHE A 161 -5.13 0.01 7.20
CA PHE A 161 -4.54 0.83 6.15
C PHE A 161 -5.36 2.11 5.89
N LEU A 162 -4.75 3.24 6.25
CA LEU A 162 -5.29 4.60 6.13
C LEU A 162 -6.68 4.80 6.77
N VAL A 163 -7.13 3.92 7.67
CA VAL A 163 -8.50 4.01 8.22
C VAL A 163 -8.70 5.26 9.04
N ASP A 164 -7.77 5.54 9.96
CA ASP A 164 -7.86 6.70 10.85
C ASP A 164 -7.69 8.01 10.07
N LEU A 165 -6.75 8.03 9.12
CA LEU A 165 -6.48 9.14 8.20
C LEU A 165 -7.62 9.41 7.19
N THR A 166 -8.52 8.45 6.98
CA THR A 166 -9.73 8.59 6.14
C THR A 166 -11.01 8.51 6.96
N SER A 167 -10.93 8.74 8.27
CA SER A 167 -12.08 8.81 9.15
C SER A 167 -12.88 10.10 8.93
N SER A 168 -14.13 10.11 9.38
CA SER A 168 -15.03 11.27 9.23
C SER A 168 -14.49 12.55 9.88
N ASN A 169 -13.58 12.43 10.85
CA ASN A 169 -12.96 13.57 11.51
C ASN A 169 -12.06 14.38 10.57
N PHE A 170 -11.60 13.77 9.47
CA PHE A 170 -10.73 14.39 8.48
C PHE A 170 -11.43 14.59 7.13
N ALA A 171 -12.76 14.43 7.06
CA ALA A 171 -13.50 14.49 5.79
C ALA A 171 -13.37 15.85 5.07
N ASP A 172 -13.14 16.93 5.82
CA ASP A 172 -12.95 18.27 5.27
C ASP A 172 -11.46 18.60 5.00
N SER A 173 -10.54 17.65 5.21
CA SER A 173 -9.12 17.86 4.95
C SER A 173 -8.85 17.88 3.44
N ALA A 174 -7.90 18.72 3.01
CA ALA A 174 -7.50 18.79 1.60
C ALA A 174 -6.91 17.47 1.07
N ASP A 175 -6.45 16.61 1.98
CA ASP A 175 -5.79 15.34 1.68
C ASP A 175 -6.75 14.15 1.67
N TYR A 176 -7.97 14.32 2.22
CA TYR A 176 -8.94 13.24 2.39
C TYR A 176 -9.21 12.47 1.11
N GLU A 177 -9.49 13.19 0.01
CA GLU A 177 -9.82 12.57 -1.28
C GLU A 177 -8.66 11.73 -1.81
N ILE A 178 -7.43 12.25 -1.73
CA ILE A 178 -6.23 11.54 -2.19
C ILE A 178 -6.01 10.26 -1.38
N LEU A 179 -6.10 10.36 -0.05
CA LEU A 179 -5.92 9.20 0.84
C LEU A 179 -7.03 8.17 0.66
N TYR A 180 -8.27 8.63 0.46
CA TYR A 180 -9.40 7.76 0.16
C TYR A 180 -9.22 7.03 -1.16
N GLU A 181 -8.75 7.69 -2.22
CA GLU A 181 -8.46 7.07 -3.51
C GLU A 181 -7.37 6.00 -3.41
N ILE A 182 -6.28 6.29 -2.69
CA ILE A 182 -5.21 5.32 -2.41
C ILE A 182 -5.79 4.11 -1.67
N ARG A 183 -6.55 4.35 -0.59
CA ARG A 183 -7.21 3.28 0.17
C ARG A 183 -8.17 2.46 -0.69
N ALA A 184 -8.95 3.12 -1.56
CA ALA A 184 -9.87 2.49 -2.48
C ALA A 184 -9.17 1.64 -3.54
N LEU A 185 -7.93 1.98 -3.92
CA LEU A 185 -7.14 1.17 -4.83
C LEU A 185 -6.56 -0.08 -4.15
N TYR A 186 -5.92 0.10 -2.99
CA TYR A 186 -5.12 -0.97 -2.37
C TYR A 186 -5.90 -1.91 -1.47
N THR A 187 -6.91 -1.45 -0.72
CA THR A 187 -7.68 -2.35 0.16
C THR A 187 -8.43 -3.43 -0.63
N PRO A 188 -9.16 -3.11 -1.73
CA PRO A 188 -9.77 -4.13 -2.58
C PRO A 188 -8.74 -5.07 -3.21
N PHE A 189 -7.62 -4.54 -3.71
CA PHE A 189 -6.55 -5.35 -4.29
C PHE A 189 -6.01 -6.39 -3.30
N LEU A 190 -5.60 -5.96 -2.10
CA LEU A 190 -5.05 -6.84 -1.07
C LEU A 190 -6.04 -7.94 -0.69
N LEU A 191 -7.32 -7.59 -0.53
CA LEU A 191 -8.36 -8.57 -0.18
C LEU A 191 -8.57 -9.59 -1.29
N MET A 192 -8.64 -9.13 -2.55
CA MET A 192 -8.80 -10.01 -3.70
C MET A 192 -7.60 -10.93 -3.89
N GLU A 193 -6.38 -10.43 -3.71
CA GLU A 193 -5.17 -11.25 -3.80
C GLU A 193 -5.11 -12.28 -2.67
N LEU A 194 -5.41 -11.88 -1.43
CA LEU A 194 -5.48 -12.81 -0.29
C LEU A 194 -6.53 -13.91 -0.54
N HIS A 195 -7.72 -13.54 -1.02
CA HIS A 195 -8.77 -14.49 -1.42
C HIS A 195 -8.25 -15.49 -2.45
N LYS A 196 -7.67 -15.00 -3.56
CA LYS A 196 -7.11 -15.87 -4.62
C LYS A 196 -6.06 -16.83 -4.05
N LYS A 197 -5.21 -16.36 -3.13
CA LYS A 197 -4.13 -17.17 -2.56
C LYS A 197 -4.63 -18.26 -1.61
N LEU A 198 -5.66 -17.99 -0.81
CA LEU A 198 -6.31 -19.03 -0.02
C LEU A 198 -6.96 -20.10 -0.92
N VAL A 199 -7.58 -19.70 -2.03
CA VAL A 199 -8.16 -20.65 -2.99
C VAL A 199 -7.08 -21.48 -3.72
N GLU A 200 -5.97 -20.85 -4.10
CA GLU A 200 -4.81 -21.52 -4.68
C GLU A 200 -4.21 -22.54 -3.70
N ALA A 201 -3.97 -22.13 -2.46
CA ALA A 201 -3.47 -22.99 -1.40
C ALA A 201 -4.41 -24.15 -1.08
N ALA A 202 -5.74 -23.92 -1.08
CA ALA A 202 -6.72 -24.97 -0.88
C ALA A 202 -6.56 -26.10 -1.90
N LYS A 203 -6.33 -25.74 -3.17
CA LYS A 203 -6.14 -26.70 -4.27
C LYS A 203 -4.80 -27.42 -4.17
N LEU A 204 -3.72 -26.68 -3.93
CA LEU A 204 -2.36 -27.23 -3.86
C LEU A 204 -2.18 -28.16 -2.66
N LEU A 205 -2.68 -27.74 -1.49
CA LEU A 205 -2.49 -28.44 -0.22
C LEU A 205 -3.62 -29.42 0.11
N LYS A 206 -4.71 -29.39 -0.67
CA LYS A 206 -5.94 -30.18 -0.44
C LYS A 206 -6.55 -29.92 0.94
N ILE A 207 -6.55 -28.66 1.38
CA ILE A 207 -7.12 -28.21 2.67
C ILE A 207 -8.37 -27.38 2.39
N PRO A 208 -9.59 -27.96 2.53
CA PRO A 208 -10.85 -27.25 2.22
C PRO A 208 -11.10 -26.03 3.10
N LYS A 209 -10.53 -26.01 4.32
CA LYS A 209 -10.69 -24.91 5.28
C LYS A 209 -10.32 -23.54 4.68
N PHE A 210 -9.32 -23.48 3.81
CA PHE A 210 -8.92 -22.23 3.16
C PHE A 210 -10.00 -21.68 2.21
N ILE A 211 -10.86 -22.53 1.63
CA ILE A 211 -12.03 -22.06 0.86
C ILE A 211 -13.03 -21.37 1.78
N SER A 212 -13.32 -21.95 2.94
CA SER A 212 -14.21 -21.36 3.94
C SER A 212 -13.66 -20.04 4.47
N GLU A 213 -12.35 -19.96 4.71
CA GLU A 213 -11.68 -18.72 5.14
C GLU A 213 -11.76 -17.64 4.04
N ALA A 214 -11.55 -17.97 2.77
CA ALA A 214 -11.70 -17.03 1.66
C ALA A 214 -13.14 -16.51 1.52
N LEU A 215 -14.14 -17.40 1.64
CA LEU A 215 -15.55 -17.01 1.61
C LEU A 215 -15.94 -16.15 2.81
N ALA A 216 -15.30 -16.31 3.97
CA ALA A 216 -15.59 -15.48 5.14
C ALA A 216 -15.30 -13.99 4.92
N PHE A 217 -14.43 -13.63 3.96
CA PHE A 217 -14.17 -12.24 3.60
C PHE A 217 -15.39 -11.51 3.03
N THR A 218 -16.41 -12.21 2.52
CA THR A 218 -17.63 -11.55 2.05
C THR A 218 -18.33 -10.80 3.19
N SER A 219 -18.31 -11.38 4.40
CA SER A 219 -18.87 -10.77 5.59
C SER A 219 -18.06 -9.56 6.06
N LEU A 220 -16.74 -9.55 5.81
CA LEU A 220 -15.89 -8.39 6.04
C LEU A 220 -16.22 -7.25 5.06
N VAL A 221 -16.33 -7.56 3.77
CA VAL A 221 -16.65 -6.56 2.74
C VAL A 221 -18.03 -5.95 2.97
N ALA A 222 -19.02 -6.77 3.33
CA ALA A 222 -20.39 -6.33 3.60
C ALA A 222 -20.59 -5.70 4.99
N ASN A 223 -19.52 -5.53 5.79
CA ASN A 223 -19.62 -5.00 7.14
C ASN A 223 -19.93 -3.49 7.14
N GLU A 224 -20.96 -3.06 7.87
CA GLU A 224 -21.37 -1.65 7.97
C GLU A 224 -20.46 -0.79 8.87
N ASN A 225 -19.68 -1.41 9.75
CA ASN A 225 -18.71 -0.68 10.58
C ASN A 225 -17.48 -0.33 9.73
N ASP A 226 -16.95 -1.30 8.99
CA ASP A 226 -15.72 -1.12 8.22
C ASP A 226 -15.97 -0.46 6.84
N LYS A 227 -17.20 -0.59 6.31
CA LYS A 227 -17.67 -0.03 5.03
C LYS A 227 -16.74 -0.31 3.84
N ILE A 228 -16.05 -1.43 3.86
CA ILE A 228 -15.11 -1.83 2.80
C ILE A 228 -15.81 -1.95 1.45
N TYR A 229 -17.10 -2.28 1.41
CA TYR A 229 -17.90 -2.27 0.18
C TYR A 229 -17.86 -0.93 -0.58
N LEU A 230 -17.73 0.21 0.11
CA LEU A 230 -17.61 1.53 -0.53
C LEU A 230 -16.28 1.68 -1.28
N LEU A 231 -15.20 1.08 -0.76
CA LEU A 231 -13.89 1.06 -1.41
C LEU A 231 -13.92 0.20 -2.69
N PHE A 232 -14.63 -0.93 -2.66
CA PHE A 232 -14.87 -1.75 -3.85
C PHE A 232 -15.74 -1.04 -4.89
N GLN A 233 -16.71 -0.24 -4.45
CA GLN A 233 -17.58 0.53 -5.34
C GLN A 233 -16.83 1.68 -6.01
N SER A 234 -16.04 2.45 -5.26
CA SER A 234 -15.26 3.58 -5.78
C SER A 234 -14.15 3.14 -6.74
N SER A 235 -13.48 2.01 -6.47
CA SER A 235 -12.48 1.44 -7.38
C SER A 235 -13.05 0.68 -8.59
N GLY A 236 -14.37 0.51 -8.68
CA GLY A 236 -15.01 -0.27 -9.73
C GLY A 236 -14.75 -1.79 -9.66
N LYS A 237 -14.15 -2.29 -8.57
CA LYS A 237 -13.75 -3.70 -8.39
C LYS A 237 -14.84 -4.59 -7.77
N LEU A 238 -15.97 -4.03 -7.34
CA LEU A 238 -17.04 -4.79 -6.67
C LEU A 238 -17.54 -5.98 -7.50
N LYS A 239 -17.80 -5.78 -8.80
CA LYS A 239 -18.28 -6.86 -9.68
C LYS A 239 -17.25 -7.97 -9.82
N GLU A 240 -15.99 -7.60 -10.02
CA GLU A 240 -14.87 -8.55 -10.15
C GLU A 240 -14.74 -9.42 -8.87
N TYR A 241 -14.90 -8.81 -7.70
CA TYR A 241 -14.89 -9.52 -6.43
C TYR A 241 -16.08 -10.47 -6.26
N LEU A 242 -17.30 -10.04 -6.60
CA LEU A 242 -18.49 -10.91 -6.52
C LEU A 242 -18.37 -12.13 -7.44
N ASP A 243 -17.81 -11.96 -8.64
CA ASP A 243 -17.53 -13.07 -9.56
C ASP A 243 -16.50 -14.05 -8.97
N LEU A 244 -15.46 -13.53 -8.30
CA LEU A 244 -14.46 -14.34 -7.59
C LEU A 244 -15.09 -15.17 -6.45
N VAL A 245 -15.97 -14.55 -5.66
CA VAL A 245 -16.72 -15.20 -4.58
C VAL A 245 -17.62 -16.30 -5.13
N ALA A 246 -18.41 -16.00 -6.16
CA ALA A 246 -19.34 -16.95 -6.78
C ALA A 246 -18.62 -18.19 -7.30
N ARG A 247 -17.48 -18.02 -7.99
CA ARG A 247 -16.63 -19.13 -8.43
C ARG A 247 -16.09 -19.94 -7.26
N THR A 248 -15.67 -19.27 -6.19
CA THR A 248 -15.14 -19.93 -4.99
C THR A 248 -16.21 -20.78 -4.29
N ALA A 249 -17.45 -20.31 -4.22
CA ALA A 249 -18.57 -21.05 -3.63
C ALA A 249 -18.90 -22.35 -4.39
N THR A 250 -18.58 -22.44 -5.69
CA THR A 250 -18.71 -23.72 -6.41
C THR A 250 -17.69 -24.77 -6.00
N LEU A 251 -16.57 -24.36 -5.38
CA LEU A 251 -15.51 -25.25 -4.91
C LEU A 251 -15.72 -25.73 -3.47
N SER A 252 -16.64 -25.12 -2.72
CA SER A 252 -16.97 -25.51 -1.34
C SER A 252 -18.01 -26.63 -1.25
N ASN A 253 -18.62 -27.01 -2.38
CA ASN A 253 -19.64 -28.04 -2.49
C ASN A 253 -19.06 -29.38 -2.95
#